data_AF-R6BJ17-F1
#
_entry.id   AF-R6BJ17-F1
#
_cell.length_a   1.000
_cell.length_b   1.000
_cell.length_c   1.000
_cell.angle_alpha   90.00
_cell.angle_beta   90.00
_cell.angle_gamma   90.00
#
_symmetry.space_group_name_H-M   'P 1'
#
loop_
_entity.id
_entity.type
_entity.pdbx_description
1 polymer ?
#
loop_
_entity_poly.entity_id
_entity_poly.type
_entity_poly.pdbx_seq_one_letter_code
_entity_poly.pdbx_strand_id
1 'polypeptide(L)' 'MKKQMMGIAFLLFGILLCCAEEGLNQIIRRSFSDFPFSLVGLLIGCIGLFFAVKGAQER' A
#
# COMPACT_ATOMS: atom_id res chain seq x y z
N MET A 1 -20.12 -1.04 11.84
CA MET A 1 -19.44 -0.18 10.84
C MET A 1 -17.93 -0.45 10.70
N LYS A 2 -17.24 -1.06 11.68
CA LYS A 2 -15.78 -1.31 11.64
C LYS A 2 -15.28 -2.12 10.42
N LYS A 3 -16.02 -3.16 10.03
CA LYS A 3 -15.72 -3.96 8.81
C LYS A 3 -15.81 -3.15 7.52
N GLN A 4 -16.73 -2.18 7.45
CA GLN A 4 -16.87 -1.31 6.28
C GLN A 4 -15.67 -0.36 6.16
N MET A 5 -15.23 0.25 7.26
CA MET A 5 -14.03 1.12 7.27
C MET A 5 -12.77 0.35 6.88
N MET A 6 -12.66 -0.90 7.29
CA MET A 6 -11.54 -1.76 6.93
C MET A 6 -11.54 -2.11 5.43
N GLY A 7 -12.71 -2.42 4.86
CA GLY A 7 -12.87 -2.62 3.41
C GLY A 7 -12.53 -1.35 2.62
N ILE A 8 -12.96 -0.18 3.10
CA ILE A 8 -12.64 1.12 2.48
C ILE A 8 -11.13 1.41 2.55
N ALA A 9 -10.45 1.09 3.65
CA ALA A 9 -9.00 1.28 3.77
C ALA A 9 -8.22 0.41 2.77
N PHE A 10 -8.63 -0.85 2.58
CA PHE A 10 -8.06 -1.72 1.55
C PHE A 10 -8.32 -1.21 0.13
N LEU A 11 -9.55 -0.73 -0.13
CA LEU A 11 -9.91 -0.16 -1.43
C LEU A 11 -9.06 1.08 -1.75
N LEU A 12 -8.93 2.01 -0.81
CA LEU A 12 -8.13 3.23 -0.98
C LEU A 12 -6.65 2.91 -1.17
N PHE A 13 -6.10 1.94 -0.42
CA PHE A 13 -4.73 1.48 -0.61
C PHE A 13 -4.52 0.86 -2.00
N GLY A 14 -5.47 0.05 -2.49
CA GLY A 14 -5.43 -0.51 -3.84
C GLY A 14 -5.48 0.55 -4.94
N ILE A 15 -6.29 1.60 -4.77
CA ILE A 15 -6.35 2.73 -5.72
C ILE A 15 -5.03 3.51 -5.73
N LEU A 16 -4.43 3.75 -4.56
CA LEU A 16 -3.12 4.39 -4.46
C LEU A 16 -2.02 3.58 -5.15
N LEU A 17 -2.06 2.24 -5.05
CA LEU A 17 -1.15 1.36 -5.78
C LEU A 17 -1.35 1.43 -7.30
N CYS A 18 -2.61 1.52 -7.75
CA CYS A 18 -2.96 1.66 -9.16
C CYS A 18 -2.46 3.00 -9.73
N CYS A 19 -2.62 4.11 -9.00
CA CYS A 19 -2.03 5.40 -9.38
C CYS A 19 -0.50 5.36 -9.38
N ALA A 20 0.10 4.56 -8.50
CA ALA A 20 1.55 4.35 -8.47
C ALA A 20 2.05 3.42 -9.58
N GLU A 21 1.17 2.72 -10.32
CA GLU A 21 1.53 1.71 -11.33
C GLU A 21 2.43 2.30 -12.44
N GLU A 22 2.09 3.47 -12.97
CA GLU A 22 2.88 4.12 -14.02
C GLU A 22 4.30 4.46 -13.53
N GLY A 23 4.42 4.91 -12.28
CA GLY A 23 5.70 5.18 -11.61
C GLY A 23 6.47 3.91 -11.28
N LEU A 24 5.79 2.88 -10.76
CA LEU A 24 6.36 1.58 -10.41
C LEU A 24 6.88 0.85 -11.65
N ASN A 25 6.14 0.87 -12.75
CA ASN A 25 6.52 0.20 -14.00
C ASN A 25 7.74 0.89 -14.65
N GLN A 26 7.85 2.23 -14.55
CA GLN A 26 9.05 2.97 -14.94
C GLN A 26 10.25 2.67 -14.03
N ILE A 27 10.05 2.62 -12.70
CA ILE A 27 11.13 2.30 -11.75
C ILE A 27 11.65 0.87 -12.00
N ILE A 28 10.77 -0.12 -12.18
CA ILE A 28 11.13 -1.51 -12.48
C ILE A 28 11.89 -1.63 -13.81
N ARG A 29 11.48 -0.92 -14.87
CA ARG A 29 12.12 -1.02 -16.19
C ARG A 29 13.37 -0.16 -16.36
N ARG A 30 13.47 0.98 -15.68
CA ARG A 30 14.43 2.05 -16.04
C ARG A 30 15.35 2.48 -14.91
N SER A 31 15.00 2.25 -13.65
CA SER A 31 15.75 2.76 -12.49
C SER A 31 15.84 1.73 -11.37
N PHE A 32 16.79 0.78 -11.49
CA PHE A 32 17.10 -0.19 -10.43
C PHE A 32 17.58 0.47 -9.13
N SER A 33 18.03 1.73 -9.18
CA SER A 33 18.49 2.50 -8.01
C SER A 33 17.34 3.00 -7.13
N ASP A 34 16.18 3.34 -7.73
CA ASP A 34 15.02 3.88 -7.00
C ASP A 34 14.01 2.77 -6.60
N PHE A 35 14.17 1.59 -7.20
CA PHE A 35 13.42 0.38 -6.89
C PHE A 35 13.43 -0.01 -5.41
N PRO A 36 14.58 -0.06 -4.69
CA PRO A 36 14.58 -0.42 -3.28
C PRO A 36 13.81 0.57 -2.40
N PHE A 37 13.86 1.88 -2.69
CA PHE A 37 13.14 2.88 -1.92
C PHE A 37 11.62 2.78 -2.11
N SER A 38 11.19 2.57 -3.36
CA SER A 38 9.78 2.33 -3.69
C SER A 38 9.25 1.05 -3.03
N LEU A 39 10.07 0.00 -2.98
CA LEU A 39 9.74 -1.29 -2.35
C LEU A 39 9.64 -1.19 -0.83
N VAL A 40 10.50 -0.39 -0.19
CA VAL A 40 10.41 -0.08 1.24
C VAL A 40 9.12 0.70 1.55
N GLY A 41 8.77 1.70 0.73
CA GLY A 41 7.51 2.44 0.87
C GLY A 41 6.28 1.54 0.75
N LEU A 42 6.29 0.62 -0.21
CA LEU A 42 5.26 -0.39 -0.39
C LEU A 42 5.12 -1.31 0.83
N LEU A 43 6.24 -1.82 1.36
CA LEU A 43 6.23 -2.67 2.55
C LEU A 43 5.71 -1.94 3.79
N ILE A 44 6.13 -0.69 4.02
CA ILE A 44 5.63 0.12 5.14
C ILE A 44 4.13 0.38 4.99
N GLY A 45 3.65 0.65 3.77
CA GLY A 45 2.21 0.79 3.48
C GLY A 45 1.42 -0.47 3.81
N CYS A 46 1.91 -1.64 3.40
CA CYS A 46 1.30 -2.94 3.71
C CYS A 46 1.26 -3.22 5.23
N ILE A 47 2.35 -2.91 5.96
CA ILE A 47 2.41 -3.07 7.42
C ILE A 47 1.43 -2.13 8.11
N GLY A 48 1.36 -0.87 7.68
CA GLY A 48 0.41 0.12 8.21
C GLY A 48 -1.04 -0.31 7.98
N LEU A 49 -1.36 -0.85 6.81
CA LEU A 49 -2.67 -1.40 6.50
C LEU A 49 -2.98 -2.62 7.37
N PHE A 50 -2.03 -3.54 7.55
CA PHE A 50 -2.17 -4.69 8.43
C PHE A 50 -2.43 -4.28 9.89
N PHE A 51 -1.74 -3.26 10.40
CA PHE A 51 -1.98 -2.73 11.74
C PHE A 51 -3.32 -2.01 11.85
N ALA A 52 -3.73 -1.23 10.85
CA ALA A 52 -5.04 -0.57 10.83
C ALA A 52 -6.18 -1.60 10.85
N VAL A 53 -6.01 -2.69 10.11
CA VAL A 53 -6.90 -3.85 10.05
C VAL A 53 -6.95 -4.60 11.38
N LYS A 54 -5.78 -4.94 11.94
CA LYS A 54 -5.67 -5.70 13.18
C LYS A 54 -6.16 -4.89 14.38
N GLY A 55 -5.80 -3.60 14.46
CA GLY A 55 -6.29 -2.67 15.48
C GLY A 55 -7.80 -2.40 15.38
N ALA A 56 -8.40 -2.51 14.19
CA ALA A 56 -9.85 -2.49 14.02
C ALA A 56 -10.55 -3.78 14.48
N GLN A 57 -9.79 -4.89 14.60
CA GLN A 57 -10.28 -6.21 15.01
C GLN A 57 -10.08 -6.48 16.52
N GLU A 58 -9.11 -5.82 17.16
CA GLU A 58 -8.83 -5.91 18.61
C GLU A 58 -9.66 -4.94 19.48
N ARG A 59 -10.41 -4.00 18.87
CA ARG A 59 -11.34 -3.10 19.58
C ARG A 59 -12.80 -3.44 19.34
#